data_AF-A0A3D5WQ63-F1
#
_entry.id   AF-A0A3D5WQ63-F1
#
_cell.length_a   1.000
_cell.length_b   1.000
_cell.length_c   1.000
_cell.angle_alpha   90.00
_cell.angle_beta   90.00
_cell.angle_gamma   90.00
#
_symmetry.space_group_name_H-M   'P 1'
#
loop_
_entity.id
_entity.type
_entity.pdbx_description
1 polymer ?
#
loop_
_entity_poly.entity_id
_entity_poly.type
_entity_poly.pdbx_seq_one_letter_code
_entity_poly.pdbx_strand_id
1 'polypeptide(L)'
;MELCEQIGCEPYIAVNLGSGTVQEAAEWLEYMTAESGSTFAELRAANGHAEPWKVKYLGIGNENWGCGGSMDADFYANEYKRYQQFCREYSGNQLYKIACGPNGDDYAWTRELMSRINHQHAKGISLHYYTVPGDWEHKGSATDFTEQQYYATIANTLGIEEVIEGHLKIMNELDPEHNIDLIVDEWGTWYEVEPGTNPAFLYQQNTMRDAIVAALNLNIFNKHSDRISMANIAQVVNVLQALVLTEGDQIVKTPTYDVFAMYKEHQGASLVQSAVDTLPVDYDGKVIPSLSESVSVSDDGNMTITLANTSLKEEIQVICRLEDKSQFNGQAEIAVLQDEVHAHNTFEQPDQVKVQYRTEHWNGSEQTVTLLPCSVCRIHCPIV
;
A
#
# COMPACT_ATOMS: atom_id res chain seq x y z
N MET A 1 -18.42 2.19 8.22
CA MET A 1 -18.38 3.14 9.34
C MET A 1 -18.13 2.40 10.65
N GLU A 2 -19.09 1.62 11.17
CA GLU A 2 -18.92 0.84 12.42
C GLU A 2 -17.63 0.00 12.46
N LEU A 3 -17.33 -0.75 11.39
CA LEU A 3 -16.07 -1.53 11.31
C LEU A 3 -14.82 -0.65 11.51
N CYS A 4 -14.80 0.54 10.90
CA CYS A 4 -13.70 1.48 11.02
C CYS A 4 -13.58 2.02 12.45
N GLU A 5 -14.70 2.26 13.14
CA GLU A 5 -14.72 2.70 14.54
C GLU A 5 -14.21 1.61 15.49
N GLN A 6 -14.60 0.36 15.26
CA GLN A 6 -14.13 -0.78 16.07
C GLN A 6 -12.63 -1.03 15.91
N ILE A 7 -12.10 -0.87 14.70
CA ILE A 7 -10.66 -1.02 14.41
C ILE A 7 -9.88 0.24 14.83
N GLY A 8 -10.53 1.41 14.84
CA GLY A 8 -9.87 2.70 15.03
C GLY A 8 -9.15 3.19 13.77
N CYS A 9 -9.64 2.86 12.57
CA CYS A 9 -9.08 3.33 11.30
C CYS A 9 -9.96 4.40 10.63
N GLU A 10 -9.38 5.16 9.71
CA GLU A 10 -10.11 6.16 8.92
C GLU A 10 -10.91 5.50 7.79
N PRO A 11 -12.17 5.89 7.57
CA PRO A 11 -12.95 5.43 6.42
C PRO A 11 -12.50 6.15 5.14
N TYR A 12 -12.21 5.36 4.10
CA TYR A 12 -12.06 5.80 2.71
C TYR A 12 -13.23 5.24 1.89
N ILE A 13 -14.11 6.12 1.41
CA ILE A 13 -15.32 5.74 0.68
C ILE A 13 -15.15 6.05 -0.81
N ALA A 14 -15.39 5.04 -1.67
CA ALA A 14 -15.45 5.21 -3.11
C ALA A 14 -16.91 5.40 -3.56
N VAL A 15 -17.24 6.57 -4.13
CA VAL A 15 -18.58 6.86 -4.66
C VAL A 15 -18.72 6.40 -6.10
N ASN A 16 -19.91 5.90 -6.44
CA ASN A 16 -20.21 5.39 -7.77
C ASN A 16 -20.38 6.54 -8.78
N LEU A 17 -19.36 6.76 -9.61
CA LEU A 17 -19.44 7.68 -10.76
C LEU A 17 -19.87 6.97 -12.04
N GLY A 18 -19.46 5.71 -12.23
CA GLY A 18 -19.62 4.99 -13.51
C GLY A 18 -21.06 4.67 -13.88
N SER A 19 -21.89 4.34 -12.90
CA SER A 19 -23.30 3.97 -13.09
C SER A 19 -24.25 4.66 -12.11
N GLY A 20 -23.70 5.41 -11.15
CA GLY A 20 -24.47 6.14 -10.16
C GLY A 20 -24.95 7.49 -10.69
N THR A 21 -25.43 8.31 -9.76
CA THR A 21 -25.81 9.70 -10.06
C THR A 21 -25.13 10.68 -9.13
N VAL A 22 -24.99 11.93 -9.59
CA VAL A 22 -24.53 13.04 -8.75
C VAL A 22 -25.39 13.21 -7.49
N GLN A 23 -26.71 12.98 -7.61
CA GLN A 23 -27.64 13.06 -6.49
C GLN A 23 -27.33 11.98 -5.46
N GLU A 24 -27.17 10.72 -5.89
CA GLU A 24 -26.82 9.60 -5.02
C GLU A 24 -25.54 9.87 -4.22
N ALA A 25 -24.47 10.34 -4.88
CA ALA A 25 -23.22 10.67 -4.20
C ALA A 25 -23.39 11.78 -3.15
N ALA A 26 -24.15 12.83 -3.47
CA ALA A 26 -24.42 13.94 -2.56
C ALA A 26 -25.28 13.51 -1.35
N GLU A 27 -26.32 12.72 -1.60
CA GLU A 27 -27.22 12.20 -0.58
C GLU A 27 -26.52 11.19 0.34
N TRP A 28 -25.58 10.39 -0.18
CA TRP A 28 -24.79 9.47 0.65
C TRP A 28 -23.87 10.22 1.62
N LEU A 29 -23.26 11.31 1.17
CA LEU A 29 -22.47 12.18 2.06
C LEU A 29 -23.32 12.90 3.08
N GLU A 30 -24.50 13.40 2.70
CA GLU A 30 -25.47 13.98 3.64
C GLU A 30 -25.87 12.94 4.69
N TYR A 31 -26.25 11.73 4.26
CA TYR A 31 -26.58 10.61 5.14
C TYR A 31 -25.47 10.33 6.13
N MET A 32 -24.21 10.30 5.68
CA MET A 32 -23.08 9.97 6.54
C MET A 32 -22.68 11.10 7.50
N THR A 33 -22.70 12.35 7.04
CA THR A 33 -21.95 13.44 7.69
C THR A 33 -22.81 14.63 8.14
N ALA A 34 -24.07 14.74 7.72
CA ALA A 34 -24.92 15.83 8.15
C ALA A 34 -25.42 15.63 9.58
N GLU A 35 -25.46 16.71 10.36
CA GLU A 35 -26.26 16.81 11.59
C GLU A 35 -27.76 16.62 11.31
N SER A 36 -28.56 16.65 12.37
CA SER A 36 -30.02 16.54 12.30
C SER A 36 -30.70 17.62 11.44
N GLY A 37 -31.94 17.33 11.00
CA GLY A 37 -32.81 18.31 10.34
C GLY A 37 -32.83 18.24 8.82
N SER A 38 -32.09 17.31 8.24
CA SER A 38 -32.18 16.93 6.83
C SER A 38 -32.81 15.53 6.68
N THR A 39 -33.41 15.25 5.52
CA THR A 39 -34.07 13.97 5.23
C THR A 39 -33.12 12.79 5.46
N PHE A 40 -31.86 12.88 5.02
CA PHE A 40 -30.92 11.77 5.12
C PHE A 40 -30.30 11.63 6.51
N ALA A 41 -30.16 12.72 7.28
CA ALA A 41 -29.76 12.62 8.68
C ALA A 41 -30.85 11.99 9.55
N GLU A 42 -32.12 12.32 9.31
CA GLU A 42 -33.26 11.68 9.98
C GLU A 42 -33.35 10.19 9.62
N LEU A 43 -33.07 9.83 8.36
CA LEU A 43 -32.98 8.43 7.94
C LEU A 43 -31.83 7.69 8.64
N ARG A 44 -30.65 8.31 8.75
CA ARG A 44 -29.51 7.73 9.50
C ARG A 44 -29.87 7.48 10.97
N ALA A 45 -30.52 8.45 11.61
CA ALA A 45 -31.00 8.32 12.98
C ALA A 45 -32.03 7.19 13.14
N ALA A 46 -33.00 7.09 12.22
CA ALA A 46 -34.00 6.03 12.21
C ALA A 46 -33.37 4.63 12.00
N ASN A 47 -32.24 4.55 11.28
CA ASN A 47 -31.45 3.33 11.12
C ASN A 47 -30.55 3.01 12.33
N GLY A 48 -30.63 3.80 13.41
CA GLY A 48 -29.97 3.51 14.68
C GLY A 48 -28.71 4.33 14.97
N HIS A 49 -28.35 5.31 14.12
CA HIS A 49 -27.17 6.14 14.33
C HIS A 49 -27.47 7.63 14.18
N ALA A 50 -27.80 8.30 15.29
CA ALA A 50 -28.23 9.70 15.26
C ALA A 50 -27.09 10.68 14.93
N GLU A 51 -25.89 10.45 15.48
CA GLU A 51 -24.74 11.34 15.29
C GLU A 51 -24.14 11.20 13.87
N PRO A 52 -23.55 12.26 13.30
CA PRO A 52 -22.83 12.14 12.04
C PRO A 52 -21.53 11.36 12.23
N TRP A 53 -21.17 10.54 11.24
CA TRP A 53 -19.81 10.00 11.15
C TRP A 53 -18.85 11.03 10.58
N LYS A 54 -17.56 10.84 10.85
CA LYS A 54 -16.48 11.54 10.15
C LYS A 54 -16.08 10.74 8.91
N VAL A 55 -16.08 11.41 7.76
CA VAL A 55 -15.62 10.84 6.49
C VAL A 55 -14.58 11.79 5.92
N LYS A 56 -13.31 11.42 6.02
CA LYS A 56 -12.22 12.24 5.48
C LYS A 56 -11.98 11.92 4.01
N TYR A 57 -11.66 10.67 3.69
CA TYR A 57 -11.23 10.29 2.34
C TYR A 57 -12.41 9.88 1.46
N LEU A 58 -12.50 10.49 0.28
CA LEU A 58 -13.60 10.28 -0.66
C LEU A 58 -13.07 10.11 -2.09
N GLY A 59 -13.15 8.90 -2.61
CA GLY A 59 -12.77 8.54 -3.97
C GLY A 59 -13.98 8.73 -4.87
N ILE A 60 -13.84 9.48 -5.96
CA ILE A 60 -14.97 9.79 -6.85
C ILE A 60 -14.79 9.01 -8.15
N GLY A 61 -15.45 7.86 -8.22
CA GLY A 61 -15.21 6.85 -9.24
C GLY A 61 -14.04 5.92 -8.87
N ASN A 62 -14.02 4.76 -9.52
CA ASN A 62 -12.97 3.75 -9.42
C ASN A 62 -12.74 3.16 -10.82
N GLU A 63 -11.49 3.03 -11.23
CA GLU A 63 -11.08 2.49 -12.54
C GLU A 63 -11.97 2.92 -13.71
N ASN A 64 -12.21 4.23 -13.84
CA ASN A 64 -13.13 4.74 -14.84
C ASN A 64 -12.67 4.51 -16.28
N TRP A 65 -11.36 4.35 -16.50
CA TRP A 65 -10.77 3.88 -17.77
C TRP A 65 -11.17 2.44 -18.13
N GLY A 66 -11.56 1.64 -17.14
CA GLY A 66 -11.89 0.22 -17.29
C GLY A 66 -13.32 -0.10 -16.85
N CYS A 67 -13.44 -0.85 -15.76
CA CYS A 67 -14.72 -1.36 -15.26
C CYS A 67 -15.68 -0.26 -14.79
N GLY A 68 -15.15 0.93 -14.45
CA GLY A 68 -15.92 2.10 -14.02
C GLY A 68 -16.57 2.91 -15.15
N GLY A 69 -16.63 2.40 -16.38
CA GLY A 69 -17.36 3.01 -17.50
C GLY A 69 -16.59 3.18 -18.80
N SER A 70 -15.38 2.62 -18.91
CA SER A 70 -14.53 2.66 -20.12
C SER A 70 -14.39 4.08 -20.70
N MET A 71 -14.13 5.04 -19.81
CA MET A 71 -14.07 6.46 -20.11
C MET A 71 -12.68 6.85 -20.60
N ASP A 72 -12.62 7.78 -21.55
CA ASP A 72 -11.41 8.55 -21.82
C ASP A 72 -11.15 9.53 -20.66
N ALA A 73 -9.87 9.89 -20.44
CA ALA A 73 -9.45 10.74 -19.32
C ALA A 73 -10.13 12.14 -19.34
N ASP A 74 -10.40 12.70 -20.51
CA ASP A 74 -11.05 14.01 -20.65
C ASP A 74 -12.53 13.95 -20.26
N PHE A 75 -13.23 12.88 -20.66
CA PHE A 75 -14.61 12.61 -20.28
C PHE A 75 -14.71 12.40 -18.77
N TYR A 76 -13.86 11.54 -18.21
CA TYR A 76 -13.79 11.34 -16.76
C TYR A 76 -13.51 12.64 -16.01
N ALA A 77 -12.55 13.46 -16.44
CA ALA A 77 -12.23 14.72 -15.77
C ALA A 77 -13.43 15.70 -15.75
N ASN A 78 -14.26 15.70 -16.79
CA ASN A 78 -15.49 16.52 -16.81
C ASN A 78 -16.57 15.97 -15.87
N GLU A 79 -16.78 14.64 -15.84
CA GLU A 79 -17.72 14.02 -14.91
C GLU A 79 -17.24 14.14 -13.46
N TYR A 80 -15.94 13.94 -13.17
CA TYR A 80 -15.35 14.16 -11.85
C TYR A 80 -15.65 15.56 -11.33
N LYS A 81 -15.39 16.61 -12.12
CA LYS A 81 -15.68 18.00 -11.74
C LYS A 81 -17.15 18.22 -11.42
N ARG A 82 -18.04 17.56 -12.17
CA ARG A 82 -19.48 17.60 -11.95
C ARG A 82 -19.84 16.91 -10.64
N TYR A 83 -19.38 15.69 -10.38
CA TYR A 83 -19.66 14.94 -9.15
C TYR A 83 -19.09 15.62 -7.90
N GLN A 84 -17.80 15.99 -7.92
CA GLN A 84 -17.12 16.56 -6.75
C GLN A 84 -17.79 17.85 -6.27
N GLN A 85 -18.40 18.62 -7.18
CA GLN A 85 -19.03 19.90 -6.85
C GLN A 85 -20.24 19.75 -5.92
N PHE A 86 -20.91 18.60 -5.97
CA PHE A 86 -22.06 18.30 -5.12
C PHE A 86 -21.69 17.43 -3.91
N CYS A 87 -20.44 16.96 -3.84
CA CYS A 87 -19.87 16.37 -2.63
C CYS A 87 -19.55 17.48 -1.62
N ARG A 88 -20.57 17.86 -0.83
CA ARG A 88 -20.52 18.95 0.15
C ARG A 88 -20.00 18.47 1.50
N GLU A 89 -19.39 19.41 2.20
CA GLU A 89 -18.97 19.26 3.59
C GLU A 89 -20.11 19.68 4.52
N TYR A 90 -20.49 18.80 5.43
CA TYR A 90 -21.52 19.07 6.44
C TYR A 90 -20.90 19.02 7.84
N SER A 91 -21.46 19.79 8.78
CA SER A 91 -21.15 19.64 10.21
C SER A 91 -19.67 19.72 10.59
N GLY A 92 -18.91 20.55 9.86
CA GLY A 92 -17.47 20.73 10.06
C GLY A 92 -16.60 19.57 9.56
N ASN A 93 -17.18 18.58 8.88
CA ASN A 93 -16.44 17.53 8.19
C ASN A 93 -15.63 18.14 7.03
N GLN A 94 -14.39 17.69 6.83
CA GLN A 94 -13.53 18.17 5.75
C GLN A 94 -13.18 17.00 4.82
N LEU A 95 -13.53 17.13 3.54
CA LEU A 95 -13.35 16.07 2.56
C LEU A 95 -11.98 16.18 1.89
N TYR A 96 -11.24 15.08 1.95
CA TYR A 96 -10.07 14.80 1.13
C TYR A 96 -10.53 14.07 -0.14
N LYS A 97 -10.85 14.84 -1.18
CA LYS A 97 -11.40 14.30 -2.44
C LYS A 97 -10.30 13.73 -3.32
N ILE A 98 -10.44 12.48 -3.73
CA ILE A 98 -9.50 11.73 -4.55
C ILE A 98 -10.15 11.46 -5.90
N ALA A 99 -9.46 11.81 -6.99
CA ALA A 99 -9.88 11.50 -8.34
C ALA A 99 -9.30 10.15 -8.77
N CYS A 100 -10.06 9.32 -9.50
CA CYS A 100 -9.56 8.16 -10.23
C CYS A 100 -8.40 8.57 -11.15
N GLY A 101 -7.21 8.08 -10.84
CA GLY A 101 -6.00 8.28 -11.64
C GLY A 101 -5.71 7.09 -12.57
N PRO A 102 -4.45 6.96 -13.02
CA PRO A 102 -4.03 6.04 -14.08
C PRO A 102 -3.98 4.58 -13.65
N ASN A 103 -4.01 3.70 -14.65
CA ASN A 103 -3.55 2.31 -14.54
C ASN A 103 -2.09 2.22 -14.99
N GLY A 104 -1.21 1.73 -14.13
CA GLY A 104 0.19 1.51 -14.49
C GLY A 104 0.85 2.76 -15.07
N ASP A 105 1.51 2.60 -16.22
CA ASP A 105 2.28 3.63 -16.91
C ASP A 105 1.44 4.50 -17.87
N ASP A 106 0.11 4.58 -17.70
CA ASP A 106 -0.75 5.50 -18.46
C ASP A 106 -0.52 6.97 -18.04
N TYR A 107 0.64 7.49 -18.41
CA TYR A 107 1.05 8.87 -18.21
C TYR A 107 0.14 9.87 -18.94
N ALA A 108 -0.54 9.44 -20.00
CA ALA A 108 -1.47 10.29 -20.73
C ALA A 108 -2.72 10.60 -19.88
N TRP A 109 -3.24 9.62 -19.15
CA TRP A 109 -4.32 9.83 -18.18
C TRP A 109 -3.96 10.89 -17.14
N THR A 110 -2.80 10.74 -16.49
CA THR A 110 -2.32 11.69 -15.48
C THR A 110 -2.20 13.09 -16.04
N ARG A 111 -1.59 13.25 -17.23
CA ARG A 111 -1.42 14.56 -17.87
C ARG A 111 -2.76 15.20 -18.22
N GLU A 112 -3.68 14.44 -18.81
CA GLU A 112 -4.99 14.94 -19.21
C GLU A 112 -5.82 15.36 -18.00
N LEU A 113 -5.88 14.52 -16.95
CA LEU A 113 -6.59 14.80 -15.72
C LEU A 113 -6.04 16.05 -15.02
N MET A 114 -4.72 16.10 -14.77
CA MET A 114 -4.05 17.21 -14.08
C MET A 114 -4.17 18.53 -14.84
N SER A 115 -4.30 18.51 -16.18
CA SER A 115 -4.53 19.74 -16.97
C SER A 115 -5.93 20.35 -16.79
N ARG A 116 -6.88 19.58 -16.22
CA ARG A 116 -8.30 19.93 -16.13
C ARG A 116 -8.81 20.14 -14.71
N ILE A 117 -8.07 19.67 -13.71
CA ILE A 117 -8.38 19.82 -12.29
C ILE A 117 -7.31 20.64 -11.58
N ASN A 118 -7.57 21.03 -10.34
CA ASN A 118 -6.62 21.72 -9.48
C ASN A 118 -6.97 21.43 -8.00
N HIS A 119 -6.22 22.00 -7.07
CA HIS A 119 -6.36 21.78 -5.63
C HIS A 119 -7.72 22.19 -5.02
N GLN A 120 -8.57 22.91 -5.77
CA GLN A 120 -9.94 23.23 -5.36
C GLN A 120 -10.93 22.11 -5.72
N HIS A 121 -10.59 21.28 -6.71
CA HIS A 121 -11.40 20.14 -7.13
C HIS A 121 -11.01 18.86 -6.38
N ALA A 122 -9.70 18.57 -6.30
CA ALA A 122 -9.14 17.35 -5.74
C ALA A 122 -8.01 17.67 -4.75
N LYS A 123 -7.79 16.74 -3.81
CA LYS A 123 -6.62 16.69 -2.94
C LYS A 123 -5.67 15.55 -3.28
N GLY A 124 -6.16 14.51 -3.96
CA GLY A 124 -5.30 13.46 -4.51
C GLY A 124 -5.78 12.94 -5.85
N ILE A 125 -4.89 12.26 -6.56
CA ILE A 125 -5.22 11.36 -7.67
C ILE A 125 -4.77 9.95 -7.29
N SER A 126 -5.56 8.94 -7.63
CA SER A 126 -5.16 7.55 -7.38
C SER A 126 -4.10 7.04 -8.36
N LEU A 127 -3.51 5.87 -8.09
CA LEU A 127 -2.64 5.10 -8.98
C LEU A 127 -2.88 3.63 -8.67
N HIS A 128 -3.19 2.85 -9.71
CA HIS A 128 -3.34 1.40 -9.59
C HIS A 128 -2.14 0.71 -10.25
N TYR A 129 -1.47 -0.20 -9.53
CA TYR A 129 -0.34 -0.98 -10.03
C TYR A 129 -0.29 -2.38 -9.41
N TYR A 130 -0.65 -3.39 -10.18
CA TYR A 130 -0.56 -4.79 -9.75
C TYR A 130 0.73 -5.46 -10.19
N THR A 131 1.33 -6.23 -9.27
CA THR A 131 2.44 -7.12 -9.57
C THR A 131 1.91 -8.45 -10.11
N VAL A 132 1.99 -8.62 -11.43
CA VAL A 132 1.64 -9.86 -12.12
C VAL A 132 2.94 -10.54 -12.60
N PRO A 133 3.25 -11.78 -12.19
CA PRO A 133 4.49 -12.45 -12.60
C PRO A 133 4.59 -12.74 -14.10
N GLY A 134 3.48 -13.22 -14.68
CA GLY A 134 3.35 -13.52 -16.11
C GLY A 134 2.62 -12.42 -16.88
N ASP A 135 1.78 -12.83 -17.83
CA ASP A 135 0.83 -11.93 -18.52
C ASP A 135 -0.56 -11.99 -17.87
N TRP A 136 -1.48 -11.15 -18.35
CA TRP A 136 -2.82 -11.05 -17.76
C TRP A 136 -3.63 -12.34 -17.95
N GLU A 137 -3.40 -13.06 -19.03
CA GLU A 137 -4.04 -14.34 -19.34
C GLU A 137 -3.43 -15.51 -18.54
N HIS A 138 -2.15 -15.43 -18.19
CA HIS A 138 -1.36 -16.47 -17.52
C HIS A 138 -0.52 -15.85 -16.39
N LYS A 139 -1.19 -15.47 -15.30
CA LYS A 139 -0.57 -14.75 -14.17
C LYS A 139 0.43 -15.63 -13.41
N GLY A 140 0.24 -16.95 -13.43
CA GLY A 140 1.01 -17.93 -12.67
C GLY A 140 0.43 -18.22 -11.27
N SER A 141 0.93 -19.29 -10.63
CA SER A 141 0.43 -19.77 -9.34
C SER A 141 1.01 -18.99 -8.16
N ALA A 142 0.20 -18.90 -7.09
CA ALA A 142 0.62 -18.34 -5.81
C ALA A 142 1.63 -19.24 -5.07
N THR A 143 1.60 -20.56 -5.28
CA THR A 143 2.36 -21.55 -4.49
C THR A 143 3.31 -22.44 -5.30
N ASP A 144 3.03 -22.64 -6.58
CA ASP A 144 3.84 -23.48 -7.48
C ASP A 144 4.51 -22.61 -8.53
N PHE A 145 5.71 -22.16 -8.22
CA PHE A 145 6.46 -21.25 -9.08
C PHE A 145 7.94 -21.61 -9.12
N THR A 146 8.60 -21.17 -10.18
CA THR A 146 10.03 -21.35 -10.36
C THR A 146 10.82 -20.18 -9.79
N GLU A 147 12.13 -20.36 -9.59
CA GLU A 147 13.06 -19.25 -9.32
C GLU A 147 12.94 -18.14 -10.38
N GLN A 148 12.71 -18.50 -11.64
CA GLN A 148 12.46 -17.54 -12.72
C GLN A 148 11.21 -16.69 -12.46
N GLN A 149 10.09 -17.33 -12.11
CA GLN A 149 8.84 -16.62 -11.80
C GLN A 149 8.95 -15.79 -10.51
N TYR A 150 9.74 -16.23 -9.52
CA TYR A 150 10.02 -15.42 -8.34
C TYR A 150 10.71 -14.10 -8.74
N TYR A 151 11.83 -14.16 -9.47
CA TYR A 151 12.55 -12.95 -9.85
C TYR A 151 11.79 -12.10 -10.88
N ALA A 152 10.93 -12.70 -11.72
CA ALA A 152 9.98 -11.94 -12.54
C ALA A 152 9.00 -11.14 -11.64
N THR A 153 8.48 -11.76 -10.58
CA THR A 153 7.60 -11.09 -9.60
C THR A 153 8.35 -9.93 -8.94
N ILE A 154 9.59 -10.15 -8.49
CA ILE A 154 10.41 -9.12 -7.85
C ILE A 154 10.75 -7.97 -8.81
N ALA A 155 11.12 -8.27 -10.06
CA ALA A 155 11.38 -7.24 -11.05
C ALA A 155 10.13 -6.42 -11.39
N ASN A 156 8.97 -7.08 -11.52
CA ASN A 156 7.72 -6.39 -11.83
C ASN A 156 7.27 -5.53 -10.64
N THR A 157 7.38 -6.01 -9.39
CA THR A 157 7.02 -5.14 -8.25
C THR A 157 7.93 -3.92 -8.13
N LEU A 158 9.22 -4.03 -8.44
CA LEU A 158 10.14 -2.88 -8.39
C LEU A 158 9.85 -1.87 -9.51
N GLY A 159 9.22 -2.31 -10.60
CA GLY A 159 8.78 -1.43 -11.70
C GLY A 159 7.79 -0.34 -11.27
N ILE A 160 7.13 -0.48 -10.12
CA ILE A 160 6.24 0.54 -9.58
C ILE A 160 6.99 1.87 -9.31
N GLU A 161 8.28 1.82 -8.94
CA GLU A 161 9.06 3.01 -8.63
C GLU A 161 9.21 3.91 -9.88
N GLU A 162 9.54 3.31 -11.03
CA GLU A 162 9.60 4.03 -12.30
C GLU A 162 8.24 4.62 -12.70
N VAL A 163 7.16 3.88 -12.46
CA VAL A 163 5.78 4.34 -12.72
C VAL A 163 5.43 5.54 -11.84
N ILE A 164 5.73 5.46 -10.54
CA ILE A 164 5.54 6.56 -9.58
C ILE A 164 6.34 7.78 -10.05
N GLU A 165 7.63 7.63 -10.34
CA GLU A 165 8.48 8.75 -10.77
C GLU A 165 7.97 9.39 -12.08
N GLY A 166 7.50 8.58 -13.03
CA GLY A 166 6.91 9.05 -14.27
C GLY A 166 5.66 9.91 -14.04
N HIS A 167 4.75 9.48 -13.15
CA HIS A 167 3.56 10.27 -12.78
C HIS A 167 3.92 11.52 -11.99
N LEU A 168 4.80 11.40 -11.00
CA LEU A 168 5.25 12.53 -10.17
C LEU A 168 5.93 13.61 -11.02
N LYS A 169 6.68 13.24 -12.06
CA LYS A 169 7.26 14.19 -13.00
C LYS A 169 6.18 15.03 -13.68
N ILE A 170 5.09 14.41 -14.13
CA ILE A 170 3.96 15.11 -14.76
C ILE A 170 3.23 16.00 -13.75
N MET A 171 3.00 15.48 -12.55
CA MET A 171 2.38 16.25 -11.47
C MET A 171 3.24 17.46 -11.10
N ASN A 172 4.57 17.35 -11.06
CA ASN A 172 5.49 18.47 -10.80
C ASN A 172 5.44 19.54 -11.87
N GLU A 173 5.26 19.14 -13.14
CA GLU A 173 5.10 20.08 -14.25
C GLU A 173 3.81 20.89 -14.15
N LEU A 174 2.72 20.30 -13.64
CA LEU A 174 1.37 20.87 -13.65
C LEU A 174 0.88 21.43 -12.29
N ASP A 175 1.44 20.95 -11.19
CA ASP A 175 1.19 21.34 -9.81
C ASP A 175 2.53 21.42 -9.03
N PRO A 176 3.41 22.39 -9.35
CA PRO A 176 4.75 22.52 -8.76
C PRO A 176 4.74 22.85 -7.27
N GLU A 177 3.58 23.20 -6.71
CA GLU A 177 3.37 23.47 -5.29
C GLU A 177 3.01 22.20 -4.51
N HIS A 178 2.83 21.06 -5.20
CA HIS A 178 2.48 19.75 -4.63
C HIS A 178 1.20 19.81 -3.79
N ASN A 179 0.16 20.48 -4.30
CA ASN A 179 -1.13 20.58 -3.62
C ASN A 179 -2.01 19.34 -3.80
N ILE A 180 -1.69 18.50 -4.79
CA ILE A 180 -2.38 17.26 -5.10
C ILE A 180 -1.42 16.08 -4.88
N ASP A 181 -1.83 15.18 -3.99
CA ASP A 181 -1.06 13.98 -3.65
C ASP A 181 -1.25 12.86 -4.68
N LEU A 182 -0.27 11.98 -4.76
CA LEU A 182 -0.41 10.70 -5.44
C LEU A 182 -0.81 9.63 -4.41
N ILE A 183 -1.89 8.90 -4.68
CA ILE A 183 -2.47 7.92 -3.77
C ILE A 183 -2.38 6.54 -4.42
N VAL A 184 -1.58 5.61 -3.91
CA VAL A 184 -1.43 4.26 -4.50
C VAL A 184 -2.48 3.33 -3.89
N ASP A 185 -3.76 3.51 -4.21
CA ASP A 185 -4.88 2.84 -3.55
C ASP A 185 -5.28 1.47 -4.12
N GLU A 186 -4.56 0.97 -5.14
CA GLU A 186 -4.56 -0.45 -5.48
C GLU A 186 -3.15 -0.92 -5.86
N TRP A 187 -2.57 -1.80 -5.04
CA TRP A 187 -1.31 -2.48 -5.33
C TRP A 187 -1.25 -3.86 -4.70
N GLY A 188 -0.28 -4.67 -5.13
CA GLY A 188 -0.02 -6.01 -4.59
C GLY A 188 0.05 -7.08 -5.67
N THR A 189 0.24 -8.32 -5.26
CA THR A 189 0.38 -9.47 -6.15
C THR A 189 -0.98 -9.95 -6.66
N TRP A 190 -1.04 -10.27 -7.95
CA TRP A 190 -2.22 -10.89 -8.56
C TRP A 190 -1.82 -12.15 -9.32
N TYR A 191 -2.28 -13.29 -8.82
CA TYR A 191 -2.02 -14.62 -9.37
C TYR A 191 -3.27 -15.23 -10.02
N GLU A 192 -3.09 -16.41 -10.61
CA GLU A 192 -4.23 -17.30 -10.85
C GLU A 192 -4.85 -17.71 -9.50
N VAL A 193 -6.17 -17.88 -9.48
CA VAL A 193 -6.86 -18.32 -8.27
C VAL A 193 -6.47 -19.74 -7.88
N GLU A 194 -6.58 -20.09 -6.60
CA GLU A 194 -6.28 -21.45 -6.15
C GLU A 194 -7.16 -22.48 -6.89
N PRO A 195 -6.59 -23.63 -7.31
CA PRO A 195 -7.31 -24.63 -8.07
C PRO A 195 -8.61 -25.07 -7.41
N GLY A 196 -9.70 -25.05 -8.18
CA GLY A 196 -11.03 -25.45 -7.70
C GLY A 196 -11.85 -24.35 -7.03
N THR A 197 -11.28 -23.15 -6.84
CA THR A 197 -12.04 -21.98 -6.38
C THR A 197 -12.75 -21.27 -7.53
N ASN A 198 -13.69 -20.37 -7.20
CA ASN A 198 -14.36 -19.54 -8.20
C ASN A 198 -13.41 -18.42 -8.67
N PRO A 199 -13.07 -18.31 -9.97
CA PRO A 199 -12.18 -17.28 -10.48
C PRO A 199 -12.61 -15.85 -10.14
N ALA A 200 -13.91 -15.59 -10.01
CA ALA A 200 -14.43 -14.26 -9.67
C ALA A 200 -14.19 -13.86 -8.20
N PHE A 201 -13.81 -14.81 -7.34
CA PHE A 201 -13.54 -14.53 -5.93
C PHE A 201 -12.08 -14.14 -5.68
N LEU A 202 -11.20 -14.29 -6.67
CA LEU A 202 -9.80 -13.85 -6.60
C LEU A 202 -9.04 -14.39 -5.37
N TYR A 203 -9.43 -15.58 -4.90
CA TYR A 203 -8.77 -16.24 -3.79
C TYR A 203 -7.44 -16.85 -4.27
N GLN A 204 -6.35 -16.41 -3.66
CA GLN A 204 -5.00 -16.90 -3.90
C GLN A 204 -4.30 -17.09 -2.54
N GLN A 205 -3.35 -18.03 -2.47
CA GLN A 205 -2.51 -18.17 -1.29
C GLN A 205 -1.48 -17.02 -1.17
N ASN A 206 -0.81 -16.91 -0.02
CA ASN A 206 0.20 -15.90 0.27
C ASN A 206 1.46 -16.52 0.90
N THR A 207 2.62 -16.29 0.28
CA THR A 207 3.91 -16.95 0.56
C THR A 207 4.99 -15.96 1.02
N MET A 208 6.19 -16.45 1.32
CA MET A 208 7.36 -15.59 1.54
C MET A 208 7.67 -14.68 0.33
N ARG A 209 7.34 -15.08 -0.91
CA ARG A 209 7.41 -14.18 -2.08
C ARG A 209 6.57 -12.92 -1.89
N ASP A 210 5.35 -13.06 -1.38
CA ASP A 210 4.42 -11.96 -1.12
C ASP A 210 4.90 -11.07 0.03
N ALA A 211 5.54 -11.64 1.05
CA ALA A 211 6.21 -10.87 2.10
C ALA A 211 7.31 -9.96 1.54
N ILE A 212 8.15 -10.47 0.63
CA ILE A 212 9.16 -9.65 -0.04
C ILE A 212 8.51 -8.54 -0.87
N VAL A 213 7.48 -8.85 -1.68
CA VAL A 213 6.76 -7.84 -2.47
C VAL A 213 6.21 -6.71 -1.58
N ALA A 214 5.58 -7.05 -0.46
CA ALA A 214 5.07 -6.05 0.49
C ALA A 214 6.19 -5.18 1.07
N ALA A 215 7.30 -5.77 1.50
CA ALA A 215 8.43 -5.05 2.06
C ALA A 215 9.08 -4.09 1.04
N LEU A 216 9.21 -4.53 -0.23
CA LEU A 216 9.76 -3.71 -1.30
C LEU A 216 8.88 -2.48 -1.58
N ASN A 217 7.57 -2.66 -1.75
CA ASN A 217 6.64 -1.56 -1.99
C ASN A 217 6.60 -0.59 -0.81
N LEU A 218 6.50 -1.09 0.42
CA LEU A 218 6.48 -0.22 1.60
C LEU A 218 7.77 0.60 1.74
N ASN A 219 8.93 0.01 1.41
CA ASN A 219 10.19 0.76 1.37
C ASN A 219 10.17 1.86 0.30
N ILE A 220 9.66 1.56 -0.91
CA ILE A 220 9.52 2.53 -2.01
C ILE A 220 8.57 3.66 -1.58
N PHE A 221 7.39 3.34 -1.04
CA PHE A 221 6.43 4.35 -0.61
C PHE A 221 6.97 5.24 0.50
N ASN A 222 7.69 4.68 1.48
CA ASN A 222 8.36 5.48 2.50
C ASN A 222 9.37 6.45 1.87
N LYS A 223 10.17 6.00 0.87
CA LYS A 223 11.15 6.85 0.17
C LYS A 223 10.50 7.98 -0.64
N HIS A 224 9.27 7.78 -1.08
CA HIS A 224 8.44 8.79 -1.74
C HIS A 224 7.38 9.41 -0.82
N SER A 225 7.56 9.35 0.51
CA SER A 225 6.58 9.87 1.49
C SER A 225 6.37 11.38 1.42
N ASP A 226 7.21 12.11 0.70
CA ASP A 226 7.01 13.52 0.38
C ASP A 226 5.86 13.75 -0.62
N ARG A 227 5.47 12.72 -1.37
CA ARG A 227 4.45 12.79 -2.44
C ARG A 227 3.38 11.71 -2.40
N ILE A 228 3.67 10.58 -1.75
CA ILE A 228 2.74 9.48 -1.53
C ILE A 228 2.27 9.54 -0.09
N SER A 229 1.05 10.03 0.11
CA SER A 229 0.47 10.20 1.45
C SER A 229 -0.43 9.03 1.87
N MET A 230 -0.76 8.13 0.95
CA MET A 230 -1.60 6.96 1.20
C MET A 230 -1.33 5.87 0.17
N ALA A 231 -1.37 4.62 0.63
CA ALA A 231 -1.42 3.45 -0.23
C ALA A 231 -2.33 2.37 0.38
N ASN A 232 -2.98 1.57 -0.46
CA ASN A 232 -3.92 0.52 -0.03
C ASN A 232 -3.64 -0.77 -0.79
N ILE A 233 -3.22 -1.81 -0.07
CA ILE A 233 -2.96 -3.13 -0.66
C ILE A 233 -4.27 -3.82 -1.01
N ALA A 234 -4.30 -4.50 -2.15
CA ALA A 234 -5.42 -5.27 -2.63
C ALA A 234 -5.27 -6.75 -2.25
N GLN A 235 -6.13 -7.33 -1.39
CA GLN A 235 -7.15 -6.70 -0.54
C GLN A 235 -6.99 -7.17 0.92
N VAL A 236 -7.95 -6.88 1.80
CA VAL A 236 -7.76 -7.11 3.24
C VAL A 236 -7.93 -8.58 3.64
N VAL A 237 -8.99 -9.25 3.16
CA VAL A 237 -9.36 -10.61 3.59
C VAL A 237 -9.75 -11.48 2.40
N ASN A 238 -9.18 -12.69 2.30
CA ASN A 238 -9.48 -13.73 1.28
C ASN A 238 -9.29 -13.38 -0.21
N VAL A 239 -8.94 -12.14 -0.53
CA VAL A 239 -8.91 -11.64 -1.92
C VAL A 239 -7.53 -11.07 -2.22
N LEU A 240 -6.94 -11.53 -3.33
CA LEU A 240 -5.63 -11.09 -3.82
C LEU A 240 -4.53 -11.25 -2.76
N GLN A 241 -3.67 -10.25 -2.56
CA GLN A 241 -2.60 -10.29 -1.57
C GLN A 241 -3.10 -10.00 -0.15
N ALA A 242 -4.00 -10.88 0.32
CA ALA A 242 -4.69 -10.73 1.59
C ALA A 242 -3.75 -10.66 2.79
N LEU A 243 -4.11 -9.83 3.77
CA LEU A 243 -3.47 -9.88 5.10
C LEU A 243 -3.94 -11.11 5.88
N VAL A 244 -5.20 -11.49 5.71
CA VAL A 244 -5.82 -12.57 6.48
C VAL A 244 -6.64 -13.48 5.56
N LEU A 245 -6.54 -14.79 5.80
CA LEU A 245 -7.39 -15.80 5.19
C LEU A 245 -8.33 -16.40 6.25
N THR A 246 -9.56 -16.72 5.85
CA THR A 246 -10.59 -17.28 6.74
C THR A 246 -11.30 -18.47 6.11
N GLU A 247 -11.54 -19.51 6.91
CA GLU A 247 -12.41 -20.64 6.55
C GLU A 247 -13.30 -20.96 7.75
N GLY A 248 -14.61 -20.74 7.60
CA GLY A 248 -15.55 -20.89 8.71
C GLY A 248 -15.20 -19.95 9.88
N ASP A 249 -14.88 -20.52 11.04
CA ASP A 249 -14.44 -19.82 12.25
C ASP A 249 -12.90 -19.73 12.38
N GLN A 250 -12.15 -20.27 11.43
CA GLN A 250 -10.69 -20.27 11.41
C GLN A 250 -10.16 -19.02 10.73
N ILE A 251 -9.04 -18.52 11.27
CA ILE A 251 -8.34 -17.34 10.78
C ILE A 251 -6.85 -17.66 10.70
N VAL A 252 -6.23 -17.30 9.58
CA VAL A 252 -4.79 -17.46 9.34
C VAL A 252 -4.21 -16.11 8.93
N LYS A 253 -3.12 -15.71 9.60
CA LYS A 253 -2.32 -14.54 9.21
C LYS A 253 -1.40 -14.92 8.07
N THR A 254 -1.36 -14.12 7.03
CA THR A 254 -0.44 -14.35 5.91
C THR A 254 0.96 -13.81 6.23
N PRO A 255 2.01 -14.26 5.51
CA PRO A 255 3.31 -13.60 5.54
C PRO A 255 3.22 -12.08 5.30
N THR A 256 2.34 -11.62 4.40
CA THR A 256 2.09 -10.18 4.19
C THR A 256 1.56 -9.47 5.45
N TYR A 257 0.68 -10.09 6.25
CA TYR A 257 0.25 -9.49 7.53
C TYR A 257 1.43 -9.21 8.46
N ASP A 258 2.34 -10.18 8.59
CA ASP A 258 3.47 -10.05 9.49
C ASP A 258 4.44 -8.94 9.01
N VAL A 259 4.56 -8.71 7.70
CA VAL A 259 5.28 -7.55 7.14
C VAL A 259 4.60 -6.23 7.53
N PHE A 260 3.28 -6.09 7.35
CA PHE A 260 2.56 -4.89 7.79
C PHE A 260 2.73 -4.63 9.30
N ALA A 261 2.71 -5.69 10.11
CA ALA A 261 2.94 -5.59 11.54
C ALA A 261 4.38 -5.15 11.88
N MET A 262 5.38 -5.61 11.12
CA MET A 262 6.78 -5.19 11.25
C MET A 262 7.03 -3.75 10.79
N TYR A 263 6.17 -3.17 9.96
CA TYR A 263 6.36 -1.81 9.42
C TYR A 263 5.60 -0.74 10.22
N LYS A 264 4.84 -1.12 11.25
CA LYS A 264 3.98 -0.19 12.00
C LYS A 264 4.74 0.98 12.62
N GLU A 265 6.01 0.80 13.01
CA GLU A 265 6.81 1.87 13.61
C GLU A 265 7.22 2.97 12.61
N HIS A 266 6.99 2.80 11.31
CA HIS A 266 7.12 3.89 10.33
C HIS A 266 5.91 4.84 10.33
N GLN A 267 4.76 4.43 10.87
CA GLN A 267 3.55 5.24 10.86
C GLN A 267 3.72 6.50 11.72
N GLY A 268 3.63 7.67 11.09
CA GLY A 268 3.82 8.96 11.76
C GLY A 268 5.28 9.31 12.08
N ALA A 269 6.25 8.50 11.62
CA ALA A 269 7.67 8.79 11.76
C ALA A 269 8.17 9.68 10.60
N SER A 270 9.34 10.29 10.79
CA SER A 270 10.03 11.05 9.74
C SER A 270 10.99 10.15 8.97
N LEU A 271 10.93 10.16 7.64
CA LEU A 271 11.90 9.48 6.78
C LEU A 271 13.32 10.02 7.05
N VAL A 272 14.27 9.10 7.18
CA VAL A 272 15.70 9.41 7.24
C VAL A 272 16.31 9.14 5.87
N GLN A 273 17.14 10.07 5.39
CA GLN A 273 17.88 9.84 4.16
C GLN A 273 18.87 8.68 4.37
N SER A 274 18.68 7.61 3.60
CA SER A 274 19.49 6.40 3.65
C SER A 274 19.87 5.95 2.23
N ALA A 275 20.97 5.19 2.15
CA ALA A 275 21.44 4.58 0.92
C ALA A 275 22.08 3.22 1.25
N VAL A 276 22.01 2.29 0.30
CA VAL A 276 22.54 0.95 0.46
C VAL A 276 23.32 0.53 -0.78
N ASP A 277 24.49 -0.05 -0.55
CA ASP A 277 25.22 -0.78 -1.60
C ASP A 277 24.60 -2.17 -1.74
N THR A 278 23.97 -2.42 -2.88
CA THR A 278 23.33 -3.71 -3.16
C THR A 278 24.14 -4.49 -4.18
N LEU A 279 24.22 -5.81 -4.00
CA LEU A 279 24.72 -6.69 -5.05
C LEU A 279 23.60 -6.89 -6.10
N PRO A 280 23.93 -6.91 -7.39
CA PRO A 280 22.95 -7.22 -8.41
C PRO A 280 22.66 -8.73 -8.40
N VAL A 281 21.37 -9.08 -8.41
CA VAL A 281 20.91 -10.41 -8.80
C VAL A 281 20.54 -10.33 -10.28
N ASP A 282 21.29 -11.05 -11.12
CA ASP A 282 21.03 -11.11 -12.56
C ASP A 282 19.82 -12.03 -12.82
N TYR A 283 18.80 -11.46 -13.43
CA TYR A 283 17.62 -12.18 -13.89
C TYR A 283 17.27 -11.76 -15.31
N ASP A 284 17.59 -12.61 -16.29
CA ASP A 284 17.25 -12.39 -17.71
C ASP A 284 17.66 -11.00 -18.24
N GLY A 285 18.83 -10.51 -17.80
CA GLY A 285 19.34 -9.18 -18.17
C GLY A 285 18.72 -8.02 -17.38
N LYS A 286 17.78 -8.27 -16.48
CA LYS A 286 17.32 -7.30 -15.47
C LYS A 286 18.18 -7.44 -14.21
N VAL A 287 18.53 -6.30 -13.62
CA VAL A 287 19.28 -6.23 -12.38
C VAL A 287 18.31 -6.01 -11.23
N ILE A 288 18.18 -7.00 -10.36
CA ILE A 288 17.39 -6.91 -9.14
C ILE A 288 18.31 -6.56 -7.98
N PRO A 289 18.03 -5.53 -7.17
CA PRO A 289 18.79 -5.26 -5.96
C PRO A 289 18.60 -6.41 -4.97
N SER A 290 19.70 -7.04 -4.55
CA SER A 290 19.69 -8.05 -3.49
C SER A 290 19.14 -7.54 -2.15
N LEU A 291 19.19 -6.23 -1.92
CA LEU A 291 18.77 -5.60 -0.68
C LEU A 291 17.94 -4.34 -0.94
N SER A 292 16.80 -4.22 -0.27
CA SER A 292 15.98 -3.01 -0.20
C SER A 292 15.89 -2.54 1.25
N GLU A 293 15.81 -1.23 1.45
CA GLU A 293 15.76 -0.63 2.78
C GLU A 293 14.84 0.59 2.88
N SER A 294 14.37 0.85 4.09
CA SER A 294 13.81 2.15 4.50
C SER A 294 14.17 2.44 5.96
N VAL A 295 14.41 3.72 6.26
CA VAL A 295 14.76 4.18 7.62
C VAL A 295 13.88 5.35 8.01
N SER A 296 13.34 5.31 9.22
CA SER A 296 12.64 6.45 9.82
C SER A 296 13.02 6.67 11.26
N VAL A 297 12.76 7.87 11.77
CA VAL A 297 12.89 8.23 13.18
C VAL A 297 11.58 8.81 13.69
N SER A 298 11.11 8.30 14.82
CA SER A 298 9.95 8.85 15.53
C SER A 298 10.34 10.04 16.42
N ASP A 299 9.35 10.85 16.81
CA ASP A 299 9.54 12.05 17.63
C ASP A 299 10.18 11.77 19.00
N ASP A 300 10.10 10.54 19.49
CA ASP A 300 10.71 10.09 20.74
C ASP A 300 12.17 9.61 20.59
N GLY A 301 12.75 9.74 19.40
CA GLY A 301 14.16 9.44 19.13
C GLY A 301 14.45 7.96 18.88
N ASN A 302 13.44 7.15 18.55
CA ASN A 302 13.65 5.78 18.11
C ASN A 302 13.79 5.70 16.59
N MET A 303 14.82 5.00 16.13
CA MET A 303 15.06 4.71 14.73
C MET A 303 14.46 3.33 14.37
N THR A 304 13.74 3.28 13.27
CA THR A 304 13.25 2.04 12.65
C THR A 304 13.96 1.85 11.31
N ILE A 305 14.61 0.70 11.14
CA ILE A 305 15.27 0.28 9.89
C ILE A 305 14.55 -0.99 9.42
N THR A 306 13.97 -0.96 8.23
CA THR A 306 13.46 -2.16 7.55
C THR A 306 14.36 -2.56 6.40
N LEU A 307 14.59 -3.86 6.26
CA LEU A 307 15.49 -4.46 5.27
C LEU A 307 14.80 -5.66 4.63
N ALA A 308 14.92 -5.83 3.32
CA ALA A 308 14.43 -7.01 2.60
C ALA A 308 15.54 -7.62 1.74
N ASN A 309 15.89 -8.87 2.00
CA ASN A 309 16.82 -9.65 1.18
C ASN A 309 16.04 -10.39 0.08
N THR A 310 16.19 -9.93 -1.15
CA THR A 310 15.50 -10.51 -2.32
C THR A 310 16.19 -11.77 -2.84
N SER A 311 17.43 -12.06 -2.41
CA SER A 311 18.18 -13.24 -2.86
C SER A 311 17.58 -14.53 -2.32
N LEU A 312 17.45 -15.53 -3.18
CA LEU A 312 17.04 -16.89 -2.78
C LEU A 312 18.20 -17.75 -2.27
N LYS A 313 19.45 -17.28 -2.36
CA LYS A 313 20.65 -18.10 -2.13
C LYS A 313 21.65 -17.47 -1.18
N GLU A 314 21.81 -16.16 -1.29
CA GLU A 314 22.88 -15.45 -0.60
C GLU A 314 22.39 -14.84 0.71
N GLU A 315 23.10 -15.14 1.78
CA GLU A 315 23.04 -14.39 3.02
C GLU A 315 23.73 -13.02 2.81
N ILE A 316 23.16 -11.96 3.39
CA ILE A 316 23.72 -10.61 3.30
C ILE A 316 24.08 -10.12 4.71
N GLN A 317 25.35 -9.74 4.90
CA GLN A 317 25.76 -8.96 6.07
C GLN A 317 25.59 -7.48 5.76
N VAL A 318 24.75 -6.82 6.56
CA VAL A 318 24.44 -5.40 6.43
C VAL A 318 25.11 -4.65 7.58
N ILE A 319 25.93 -3.66 7.23
CA ILE A 319 26.57 -2.77 8.20
C ILE A 319 25.74 -1.48 8.26
N CYS A 320 24.95 -1.34 9.31
CA CYS A 320 24.18 -0.13 9.59
C CYS A 320 25.10 0.93 10.20
N ARG A 321 25.42 1.97 9.43
CA ARG A 321 26.26 3.09 9.87
C ARG A 321 25.44 4.37 10.00
N LEU A 322 25.53 5.02 11.17
CA LEU A 322 24.95 6.33 11.42
C LEU A 322 25.98 7.44 11.14
N GLU A 323 25.51 8.51 10.51
CA GLU A 323 26.31 9.71 10.24
C GLU A 323 26.01 10.84 11.25
N ASP A 324 26.63 11.99 11.06
CA ASP A 324 26.41 13.22 11.86
C ASP A 324 26.60 13.09 13.38
N LYS A 325 27.48 12.17 13.80
CA LYS A 325 27.77 11.84 15.20
C LYS A 325 26.61 11.18 15.95
N SER A 326 25.55 10.80 15.24
CA SER A 326 24.45 10.02 15.82
C SER A 326 24.95 8.65 16.24
N GLN A 327 24.40 8.12 17.33
CA GLN A 327 24.78 6.80 17.83
C GLN A 327 23.55 5.99 18.19
N PHE A 328 23.57 4.70 17.88
CA PHE A 328 22.71 3.74 18.55
C PHE A 328 23.07 3.75 20.03
N ASN A 329 22.07 3.77 20.89
CA ASN A 329 22.30 3.83 22.33
C ASN A 329 21.16 3.17 23.10
N GLY A 330 21.08 1.85 23.02
CA GLY A 330 20.08 1.14 23.78
C GLY A 330 19.83 -0.29 23.34
N GLN A 331 18.68 -0.79 23.75
CA GLN A 331 18.18 -2.08 23.32
C GLN A 331 17.60 -1.94 21.92
N ALA A 332 18.13 -2.73 20.98
CA ALA A 332 17.57 -2.91 19.65
C ALA A 332 16.59 -4.09 19.66
N GLU A 333 15.36 -3.86 19.21
CA GLU A 333 14.37 -4.90 18.97
C GLU A 333 14.39 -5.33 17.52
N ILE A 334 14.80 -6.56 17.27
CA ILE A 334 14.96 -7.11 15.92
C ILE A 334 13.87 -8.16 15.67
N ALA A 335 13.06 -7.92 14.65
CA ALA A 335 12.05 -8.83 14.15
C ALA A 335 12.49 -9.34 12.77
N VAL A 336 12.48 -10.65 12.56
CA VAL A 336 12.84 -11.27 11.28
C VAL A 336 11.75 -12.23 10.85
N LEU A 337 11.26 -12.04 9.62
CA LEU A 337 10.41 -12.98 8.91
C LEU A 337 11.25 -13.64 7.82
N GLN A 338 11.40 -14.96 7.88
CA GLN A 338 12.21 -15.73 6.93
C GLN A 338 11.68 -17.16 6.82
N ASP A 339 11.75 -17.73 5.63
CA ASP A 339 11.56 -19.16 5.36
C ASP A 339 11.96 -19.43 3.88
N GLU A 340 11.74 -20.66 3.41
CA GLU A 340 11.78 -20.99 1.99
C GLU A 340 10.73 -20.16 1.22
N VAL A 341 11.04 -19.80 -0.03
CA VAL A 341 10.26 -18.81 -0.78
C VAL A 341 8.79 -19.19 -1.01
N HIS A 342 8.47 -20.48 -1.09
CA HIS A 342 7.11 -21.01 -1.26
C HIS A 342 6.39 -21.22 0.08
N ALA A 343 7.08 -21.08 1.21
CA ALA A 343 6.48 -21.28 2.53
C ALA A 343 5.34 -20.28 2.75
N HIS A 344 4.25 -20.79 3.31
CA HIS A 344 3.01 -20.05 3.57
C HIS A 344 2.29 -20.67 4.76
N ASN A 345 1.28 -19.97 5.27
CA ASN A 345 0.43 -20.48 6.34
C ASN A 345 -0.84 -21.10 5.76
N THR A 346 -1.29 -22.21 6.34
CA THR A 346 -2.57 -22.86 6.02
C THR A 346 -3.44 -22.97 7.27
N PHE A 347 -4.69 -23.39 7.13
CA PHE A 347 -5.56 -23.62 8.29
C PHE A 347 -5.06 -24.77 9.19
N GLU A 348 -4.33 -25.74 8.63
CA GLU A 348 -3.68 -26.83 9.37
C GLU A 348 -2.34 -26.42 9.99
N GLN A 349 -1.62 -25.49 9.34
CA GLN A 349 -0.31 -24.98 9.78
C GLN A 349 -0.33 -23.44 9.79
N PRO A 350 -1.06 -22.82 10.74
CA PRO A 350 -1.30 -21.37 10.74
C PRO A 350 -0.07 -20.53 11.13
N ASP A 351 0.97 -21.17 11.66
CA ASP A 351 2.18 -20.56 12.22
C ASP A 351 3.47 -21.15 11.60
N GLN A 352 3.40 -21.66 10.36
CA GLN A 352 4.56 -22.17 9.63
C GLN A 352 5.55 -21.03 9.38
N VAL A 353 5.07 -19.97 8.74
CA VAL A 353 5.78 -18.71 8.51
C VAL A 353 5.34 -17.71 9.56
N LYS A 354 6.28 -17.27 10.40
CA LYS A 354 6.04 -16.29 11.47
C LYS A 354 7.28 -15.51 11.83
N VAL A 355 7.07 -14.30 12.35
CA VAL A 355 8.16 -13.44 12.83
C VAL A 355 8.88 -14.08 14.03
N GLN A 356 10.21 -14.07 13.95
CA GLN A 356 11.11 -14.37 15.06
C GLN A 356 11.64 -13.07 15.66
N TYR A 357 11.54 -12.95 16.98
CA TYR A 357 11.98 -11.76 17.71
C TYR A 357 13.26 -12.05 18.49
N ARG A 358 14.17 -11.09 18.49
CA ARG A 358 15.33 -11.06 19.38
C ARG A 358 15.65 -9.63 19.79
N THR A 359 16.45 -9.50 20.83
CA THR A 359 16.90 -8.21 21.35
C THR A 359 18.41 -8.20 21.45
N GLU A 360 19.03 -7.10 21.04
CA GLU A 360 20.46 -6.88 21.13
C GLU A 360 20.73 -5.55 21.84
N HIS A 361 21.93 -5.35 22.35
CA HIS A 361 22.32 -4.05 22.90
C HIS A 361 23.26 -3.36 21.91
N TRP A 362 22.77 -2.29 21.29
CA TRP A 362 23.48 -1.55 20.26
C TRP A 362 24.03 -0.26 20.85
N ASN A 363 25.32 -0.02 20.61
CA ASN A 363 26.03 1.17 21.08
C ASN A 363 27.04 1.64 20.03
N GLY A 364 27.10 2.95 19.81
CA GLY A 364 28.02 3.58 18.86
C GLY A 364 27.39 3.79 17.48
N SER A 365 28.21 4.15 16.51
CA SER A 365 27.75 4.59 15.18
C SER A 365 27.65 3.48 14.15
N GLU A 366 28.02 2.24 14.49
CA GLU A 366 28.03 1.12 13.54
C GLU A 366 27.56 -0.16 14.21
N GLN A 367 26.65 -0.88 13.57
CA GLN A 367 26.13 -2.18 13.99
C GLN A 367 25.96 -3.09 12.77
N THR A 368 26.14 -4.39 12.94
CA THR A 368 26.02 -5.37 11.86
C THR A 368 24.82 -6.28 12.11
N VAL A 369 24.01 -6.48 11.08
CA VAL A 369 22.95 -7.48 11.06
C VAL A 369 23.16 -8.43 9.89
N THR A 370 22.83 -9.70 10.10
CA THR A 370 22.84 -10.72 9.04
C THR A 370 21.41 -11.01 8.60
N LEU A 371 21.15 -10.92 7.30
CA LEU A 371 19.89 -11.31 6.68
C LEU A 371 20.08 -12.61 5.92
N LEU A 372 19.32 -13.63 6.29
CA LEU A 372 19.25 -14.88 5.54
C LEU A 372 18.56 -14.67 4.19
N PRO A 373 18.71 -15.61 3.23
CA PRO A 373 17.98 -15.55 1.96
C PRO A 373 16.47 -15.43 2.17
N CYS A 374 15.78 -14.75 1.26
CA CYS A 374 14.33 -14.53 1.27
C CYS A 374 13.82 -14.12 2.66
N SER A 375 14.27 -12.96 3.14
CA SER A 375 13.91 -12.48 4.47
C SER A 375 13.55 -11.00 4.52
N VAL A 376 12.70 -10.66 5.48
CA VAL A 376 12.37 -9.29 5.88
C VAL A 376 12.83 -9.12 7.31
N CYS A 377 13.51 -8.00 7.59
CA CYS A 377 14.02 -7.67 8.91
C CYS A 377 13.58 -6.26 9.29
N ARG A 378 13.12 -6.08 10.53
CA ARG A 378 12.88 -4.78 11.15
C ARG A 378 13.73 -4.65 12.38
N ILE A 379 14.52 -3.59 12.45
CA ILE A 379 15.27 -3.17 13.63
C ILE A 379 14.63 -1.90 14.17
N HIS A 380 14.33 -1.88 15.47
CA HIS A 380 13.85 -0.68 16.17
C HIS A 380 14.78 -0.39 17.34
N CYS A 381 15.43 0.78 17.36
CA CYS A 381 16.50 1.08 18.31
C CYS A 381 16.55 2.59 18.67
N PRO A 382 16.72 2.96 19.96
CA PRO A 382 16.98 4.34 20.35
C PRO A 382 18.29 4.88 19.77
N ILE A 383 18.28 6.15 19.36
CA ILE A 383 19.47 6.90 18.94
C ILE A 383 19.69 8.16 19.79
N VAL A 384 20.93 8.65 19.84
CA VAL A 384 21.33 9.89 20.55
C VAL A 384 22.25 10.78 19.73
#